data_AF-A0A4U0YPV5-F1
#
_entry.id   AF-A0A4U0YPV5-F1
#
_cell.length_a   1.000
_cell.length_b   1.000
_cell.length_c   1.000
_cell.angle_alpha   90.00
_cell.angle_beta   90.00
_cell.angle_gamma   90.00
#
_symmetry.space_group_name_H-M   'P 1'
#
loop_
_entity.id
_entity.type
_entity.pdbx_description
1 polymer ?
#
loop_
_entity_poly.entity_id
_entity_poly.type
_entity_poly.pdbx_seq_one_letter_code
_entity_poly.pdbx_strand_id
1 'polypeptide(L)' 'TVAVALDGPAEPVAAALAAKGIMAGGGDFYAGRPLEAMGVDLGRGVLRLSFVHYTSQAEVAKLMLALDEVLSA' A
#
# COMPACT_ATOMS: atom_id res chain seq x y z
N THR A 1 1.46 -11.25 2.21
CA THR A 1 0.83 -9.92 2.09
C THR A 1 1.19 -9.10 3.30
N VAL A 2 1.47 -7.81 3.10
CA VAL A 2 1.69 -6.82 4.16
C VAL A 2 0.76 -5.63 3.94
N ALA A 3 0.36 -4.99 5.02
CA ALA A 3 -0.41 -3.75 5.00
C ALA A 3 0.37 -2.65 5.72
N VAL A 4 0.44 -1.47 5.12
CA VAL A 4 1.24 -0.34 5.61
C VAL A 4 0.33 0.87 5.79
N ALA A 5 0.33 1.47 6.98
CA ALA A 5 -0.33 2.75 7.21
C ALA A 5 0.51 3.87 6.61
N LEU A 6 -0.15 4.85 5.99
CA LEU A 6 0.48 6.01 5.36
C LEU A 6 0.06 7.29 6.09
N ASP A 7 0.81 8.37 5.88
CA ASP A 7 0.46 9.70 6.42
C ASP A 7 -0.78 10.30 5.74
N GLY A 8 -1.17 9.79 4.56
CA GLY A 8 -2.34 10.19 3.78
C GLY A 8 -3.25 9.00 3.39
N PRO A 9 -4.33 9.25 2.62
CA PRO A 9 -5.25 8.20 2.18
C PRO A 9 -4.58 7.15 1.28
N ALA A 10 -4.83 5.87 1.54
CA ALA A 10 -4.16 4.78 0.82
C ALA A 10 -4.70 4.52 -0.59
N GLU A 11 -5.98 4.82 -0.85
CA GLU A 11 -6.62 4.57 -2.15
C GLU A 11 -6.01 5.40 -3.30
N PRO A 12 -5.80 6.74 -3.17
CA PRO A 12 -5.10 7.52 -4.18
C PRO A 12 -3.67 7.03 -4.45
N VAL A 13 -2.95 6.60 -3.41
CA VAL A 13 -1.59 6.04 -3.55
C VAL A 13 -1.63 4.73 -4.32
N ALA A 14 -2.59 3.84 -4.05
CA ALA A 14 -2.78 2.62 -4.83
C ALA A 14 -3.10 2.91 -6.31
N ALA A 15 -3.92 3.92 -6.59
CA ALA A 15 -4.21 4.35 -7.97
C ALA A 15 -2.96 4.90 -8.68
N ALA A 16 -2.13 5.69 -8.00
CA ALA A 16 -0.88 6.21 -8.54
C ALA A 16 0.16 5.09 -8.80
N LEU A 17 0.24 4.09 -7.92
CA LEU A 17 1.06 2.89 -8.13
C LEU A 17 0.57 2.06 -9.32
N ALA A 18 -0.75 1.95 -9.52
CA ALA A 18 -1.31 1.26 -10.66
C ALA A 18 -0.88 1.89 -11.99
N ALA A 19 -0.79 3.23 -12.07
CA ALA A 19 -0.26 3.94 -13.24
C ALA A 19 1.22 3.62 -13.53
N LYS A 20 1.98 3.17 -12.52
CA LYS A 20 3.38 2.70 -12.66
C LYS A 20 3.49 1.18 -12.88
N GLY A 21 2.37 0.51 -13.12
CA GLY A 21 2.30 -0.94 -13.33
C GLY A 21 2.63 -1.73 -12.07
N ILE A 22 2.18 -1.25 -10.90
CA ILE A 22 2.25 -1.93 -9.61
C ILE A 22 0.83 -2.15 -9.11
N MET A 23 0.48 -3.41 -8.87
CA MET A 23 -0.81 -3.77 -8.30
C MET A 23 -0.74 -3.65 -6.78
N ALA A 24 -1.43 -2.65 -6.24
CA ALA A 24 -1.67 -2.48 -4.81
C ALA A 24 -3.16 -2.20 -4.58
N GLY A 25 -3.61 -2.27 -3.33
CA GLY A 25 -4.96 -1.84 -2.94
C GLY A 25 -4.91 -0.88 -1.77
N GLY A 26 -5.82 0.09 -1.74
CA GLY A 26 -6.08 0.93 -0.57
C GLY A 26 -7.42 0.59 0.07
N GLY A 27 -7.48 0.51 1.40
CA GLY A 27 -8.71 0.23 2.15
C GLY A 27 -8.46 -0.41 3.51
N ASP A 28 -9.51 -0.92 4.15
CA ASP A 28 -9.42 -1.59 5.45
C ASP A 28 -9.28 -3.12 5.37
N PHE A 29 -9.62 -3.71 4.23
CA PHE A 29 -9.60 -5.16 3.97
C PHE A 29 -10.29 -6.00 5.05
N TYR A 30 -11.45 -5.53 5.53
CA TYR A 30 -12.21 -6.18 6.61
C TYR A 30 -11.45 -6.25 7.95
N ALA A 31 -10.41 -5.43 8.13
CA ALA A 31 -9.54 -5.41 9.30
C ALA A 31 -9.84 -4.20 10.22
N GLY A 32 -11.08 -3.70 10.27
CA GLY A 32 -11.45 -2.50 11.04
C GLY A 32 -10.96 -2.52 12.50
N ARG A 33 -11.36 -3.53 13.29
CA ARG A 33 -10.98 -3.65 14.72
C ARG A 33 -9.47 -3.66 14.97
N PRO A 34 -8.65 -4.49 14.30
CA PRO A 34 -7.21 -4.47 14.52
C PRO A 34 -6.55 -3.17 14.03
N LEU A 35 -7.04 -2.56 12.95
CA LEU A 35 -6.53 -1.27 12.48
C LEU A 35 -6.82 -0.15 13.50
N GLU A 36 -8.03 -0.09 14.05
CA GLU A 36 -8.38 0.85 15.12
C GLU A 36 -7.51 0.64 16.37
N ALA A 37 -7.27 -0.61 16.77
CA ALA A 37 -6.40 -0.93 17.91
C ALA A 37 -4.93 -0.52 17.69
N MET A 38 -4.51 -0.40 16.43
CA MET A 38 -3.19 0.13 16.04
C MET A 38 -3.18 1.66 15.87
N GLY A 39 -4.31 2.34 16.08
CA GLY A 39 -4.44 3.78 15.92
C GLY A 39 -4.54 4.24 14.45
N VAL A 40 -4.88 3.35 13.53
CA VAL A 40 -5.08 3.70 12.12
C VAL A 40 -6.45 4.34 11.92
N ASP A 41 -6.47 5.50 11.27
CA ASP A 41 -7.71 6.13 10.82
C ASP A 41 -8.32 5.31 9.66
N LEU A 42 -9.48 4.70 9.91
CA LEU A 42 -10.19 3.90 8.90
C LEU A 42 -10.63 4.71 7.68
N GLY A 43 -10.80 6.03 7.81
CA GLY A 43 -11.07 6.91 6.67
C GLY A 43 -9.88 7.03 5.71
N ARG A 44 -8.66 6.80 6.20
CA ARG A 44 -7.44 6.74 5.37
C ARG A 44 -7.14 5.33 4.87
N GLY A 45 -7.49 4.32 5.67
CA GLY A 45 -7.20 2.92 5.39
C GLY A 45 -5.70 2.62 5.36
N VAL A 46 -5.34 1.47 4.79
CA VAL A 46 -3.95 1.01 4.64
C VAL A 46 -3.65 0.63 3.20
N LEU A 47 -2.38 0.73 2.82
CA LEU A 47 -1.88 0.25 1.54
C LEU A 47 -1.51 -1.24 1.66
N ARG A 48 -2.16 -2.09 0.88
CA ARG A 48 -1.91 -3.54 0.86
C ARG A 48 -1.01 -3.93 -0.30
N LEU A 49 0.09 -4.59 0.03
CA LEU A 49 1.09 -5.10 -0.89
C LEU A 49 1.13 -6.63 -0.79
N SER A 50 1.00 -7.30 -1.94
CA SER A 50 0.96 -8.75 -2.02
C SER A 50 2.23 -9.29 -2.68
N PHE A 51 2.96 -10.11 -1.94
CA PHE A 51 4.11 -10.86 -2.43
C PHE A 51 3.77 -12.35 -2.42
N VAL A 52 4.29 -13.06 -3.41
CA VAL A 52 4.10 -14.50 -3.61
C VAL A 52 5.46 -15.15 -3.81
N HIS A 53 5.51 -16.48 -3.84
CA HIS A 53 6.76 -17.25 -3.86
C HIS A 53 7.64 -17.03 -5.11
N TYR A 54 7.11 -16.38 -6.16
CA TYR A 54 7.84 -15.99 -7.36
C TYR A 54 8.06 -14.48 -7.48
N THR A 55 7.76 -13.68 -6.46
CA THR A 55 8.15 -12.27 -6.45
C THR A 55 9.66 -12.16 -6.37
N SER A 56 10.26 -11.48 -7.34
CA SER A 56 11.69 -11.25 -7.47
C SER A 56 12.16 -10.00 -6.72
N GLN A 57 13.46 -9.93 -6.41
CA GLN A 57 14.08 -8.72 -5.86
C GLN A 57 13.93 -7.51 -6.79
N ALA A 58 13.94 -7.72 -8.10
CA ALA A 58 13.77 -6.65 -9.09
C ALA A 58 12.36 -6.04 -9.03
N GLU A 59 11.33 -6.85 -8.82
CA GLU A 59 9.96 -6.35 -8.63
C GLU A 59 9.81 -5.57 -7.31
N VAL A 60 10.47 -6.02 -6.24
CA VAL A 60 10.51 -5.28 -4.98
C VAL A 60 11.24 -3.95 -5.13
N ALA A 61 12.37 -3.91 -5.84
CA ALA A 61 13.09 -2.68 -6.13
C ALA A 61 12.25 -1.70 -6.98
N LYS A 62 11.53 -2.21 -7.98
CA LYS A 62 10.57 -1.42 -8.78
C LYS A 62 9.48 -0.82 -7.88
N LEU A 63 8.93 -1.61 -6.96
CA LEU A 63 7.95 -1.13 -5.99
C LEU A 63 8.50 -0.01 -5.11
N MET A 64 9.71 -0.17 -4.57
CA MET A 64 10.34 0.85 -3.73
C MET A 64 10.51 2.18 -4.48
N LEU A 65 11.07 2.15 -5.70
CA LEU A 65 11.23 3.37 -6.52
C LEU A 65 9.90 4.06 -6.80
N ALA A 66 8.86 3.29 -7.11
CA ALA A 66 7.54 3.86 -7.36
C ALA A 66 6.89 4.44 -6.10
N LEU A 67 7.12 3.84 -4.93
CA LEU A 67 6.67 4.40 -3.65
C LEU A 67 7.38 5.72 -3.36
N ASP A 68 8.70 5.79 -3.58
CA ASP A 68 9.46 7.04 -3.42
C ASP A 68 8.90 8.15 -4.31
N GLU A 69 8.61 7.85 -5.58
CA GLU A 69 8.04 8.81 -6.52
C GLU A 69 6.61 9.25 -6.17
N VAL A 70 5.76 8.34 -5.68
CA VAL A 70 4.34 8.64 -5.37
C VAL A 70 4.19 9.35 -4.03
N LEU A 71 5.05 9.06 -3.06
CA LEU A 71 4.97 9.62 -1.70
C LEU A 71 5.77 10.92 -1.52
N SER A 72 6.71 11.23 -2.43
CA SER A 72 7.48 12.48 -2.40
C SER A 72 6.80 13.65 -3.15
N ALA A 73 5.63 13.40 -3.76
CA ALA A 73 4.83 14.39 -4.49
C ALA A 73 3.75 15.00 -3.58
#